data_AF-A0A1J5H8C5-F1
#
_entry.id   AF-A0A1J5H8C5-F1
#
_cell.length_a   1.000
_cell.length_b   1.000
_cell.length_c   1.000
_cell.angle_alpha   90.00
_cell.angle_beta   90.00
_cell.angle_gamma   90.00
#
_symmetry.space_group_name_H-M   'P 1'
#
loop_
_entity.id
_entity.type
_entity.pdbx_description
1 polymer ?
#
loop_
_entity_poly.entity_id
_entity_poly.type
_entity_poly.pdbx_seq_one_letter_code
_entity_poly.pdbx_strand_id
1 'polypeptide(L)'
;MEQLRNKQLVILTLISFGLGWTVWGILKHYQNLVFHGYVLIPILFFFYGFVLILSLHKIDTKKPQKIARLYLLMHLVKLVLFGILAFVFILAFNQKSKTFILVFGGYYLVLTVLETLIFRSFEKQLKKEKLLEKL
;
A
#
# COMPACT_ATOMS: atom_id res chain seq x y z
N MET A 1 13.29 4.72 16.00
CA MET A 1 12.28 3.93 15.27
C MET A 1 10.93 4.66 15.16
N GLU A 2 10.32 5.16 16.24
CA GLU A 2 8.98 5.79 16.19
C GLU A 2 8.85 7.04 15.28
N GLN A 3 9.88 7.89 15.23
CA GLN A 3 9.84 9.07 14.34
C GLN A 3 9.78 8.69 12.85
N LEU A 4 10.42 7.58 12.45
CA LEU A 4 10.35 7.11 11.06
C LEU A 4 8.96 6.52 10.75
N ARG A 5 8.38 5.76 11.70
CA ARG A 5 7.02 5.23 11.59
C ARG A 5 6.02 6.35 11.36
N ASN A 6 6.06 7.40 12.17
CA ASN A 6 5.14 8.51 12.07
C ASN A 6 5.33 9.27 10.75
N LYS A 7 6.57 9.46 10.29
CA LYS A 7 6.84 10.09 8.99
C LYS A 7 6.29 9.25 7.82
N GLN A 8 6.45 7.93 7.85
CA GLN A 8 5.91 7.02 6.83
C GLN A 8 4.39 6.97 6.85
N LEU A 9 3.77 6.95 8.04
CA LEU A 9 2.32 7.05 8.20
C LEU A 9 1.79 8.38 7.65
N VAL A 10 2.41 9.51 7.99
CA VAL A 10 2.01 10.83 7.48
C VAL A 10 2.09 10.87 5.95
N ILE A 11 3.16 10.34 5.34
CA ILE A 11 3.29 10.25 3.88
C ILE A 11 2.19 9.36 3.29
N LEU A 12 1.92 8.19 3.88
CA LEU A 12 0.84 7.30 3.43
C LEU A 12 -0.52 8.01 3.49
N THR A 13 -0.81 8.71 4.58
CA THR A 13 -2.06 9.45 4.77
C THR A 13 -2.18 10.59 3.75
N LEU A 14 -1.13 11.40 3.55
CA LEU A 14 -1.12 12.47 2.55
C LEU A 14 -1.37 11.94 1.13
N ILE A 15 -0.70 10.85 0.75
CA ILE A 15 -0.85 10.27 -0.59
C ILE A 15 -2.23 9.64 -0.75
N SER A 16 -2.74 8.95 0.26
CA SER A 16 -4.09 8.37 0.20
C SER A 16 -5.17 9.45 0.12
N PHE A 17 -4.98 10.58 0.81
CA PHE A 17 -5.89 11.72 0.73
C PHE A 17 -5.83 12.40 -0.65
N GLY A 18 -4.62 12.60 -1.18
CA GLY A 18 -4.40 13.14 -2.53
C GLY A 18 -5.00 12.25 -3.61
N LEU A 19 -4.79 10.93 -3.53
CA LEU A 19 -5.37 9.96 -4.46
C LEU A 19 -6.90 9.88 -4.32
N GLY A 20 -7.43 9.98 -3.10
CA GLY A 20 -8.87 10.04 -2.87
C GLY A 20 -9.50 11.25 -3.56
N TRP A 21 -8.84 12.42 -3.44
CA TRP A 21 -9.28 13.66 -4.08
C TRP A 21 -9.16 13.63 -5.60
N THR A 22 -8.06 13.10 -6.15
CA THR A 22 -7.87 13.01 -7.60
C THR A 22 -8.88 12.07 -8.24
N VAL A 23 -9.13 10.90 -7.64
CA VAL A 23 -10.13 9.95 -8.14
C VAL A 23 -11.54 10.49 -8.00
N TRP A 24 -11.87 11.18 -6.90
CA TRP A 24 -13.16 11.87 -6.77
C TRP A 24 -13.36 12.96 -7.82
N GLY A 25 -12.32 13.78 -8.09
CA GLY A 25 -12.36 14.82 -9.12
C GLY A 25 -12.55 14.27 -10.54
N ILE A 26 -11.84 13.19 -10.89
CA ILE A 26 -11.97 12.52 -12.19
C ILE A 26 -13.36 11.90 -12.35
N LEU A 27 -13.89 11.23 -11.31
CA LEU A 27 -15.24 10.65 -11.36
C LEU A 27 -16.33 11.71 -11.48
N LYS A 28 -16.20 12.84 -10.78
CA LYS A 28 -17.18 13.93 -10.84
C LYS A 28 -17.23 14.56 -12.24
N HIS A 29 -16.09 14.63 -12.92
CA HIS A 29 -16.01 15.14 -14.29
C HIS A 29 -16.60 14.15 -15.31
N TYR A 30 -16.44 12.84 -15.08
CA TYR A 30 -16.99 11.78 -15.93
C TYR A 30 -18.21 11.12 -15.26
N GLN A 31 -19.36 11.80 -15.26
CA GLN A 31 -20.61 11.36 -14.59
C GLN A 31 -21.09 9.93 -14.93
N ASN A 32 -20.64 9.33 -16.04
CA ASN A 32 -20.96 7.95 -16.43
C ASN A 32 -20.09 6.87 -15.75
N LEU A 33 -19.14 7.24 -14.89
CA LEU A 33 -18.17 6.32 -14.28
C LEU A 33 -18.42 6.08 -12.78
N VAL A 34 -19.53 6.59 -12.23
CA VAL A 34 -19.87 6.46 -10.81
C VAL A 34 -20.32 5.03 -10.51
N PHE A 35 -19.36 4.19 -10.18
CA PHE A 35 -19.55 2.81 -9.79
C PHE A 35 -19.72 2.69 -8.27
N HIS A 36 -20.84 2.16 -7.77
CA HIS A 36 -21.17 2.11 -6.33
C HIS A 36 -20.05 1.56 -5.39
N GLY A 37 -19.13 0.73 -5.86
CA GLY A 37 -17.99 0.24 -5.07
C GLY A 37 -16.72 1.10 -5.09
N TYR A 38 -16.72 2.28 -5.72
CA TYR A 38 -15.50 3.11 -5.86
C TYR A 38 -14.98 3.62 -4.51
N VAL A 39 -15.87 3.90 -3.55
CA VAL A 39 -15.51 4.42 -2.22
C VAL A 39 -14.76 3.37 -1.40
N LEU A 40 -15.03 2.09 -1.64
CA LEU A 40 -14.41 0.98 -0.91
C LEU A 40 -12.95 0.76 -1.31
N ILE A 41 -12.57 1.07 -2.55
CA ILE A 41 -11.20 0.83 -3.06
C ILE A 41 -10.17 1.65 -2.26
N PRO A 42 -10.24 3.00 -2.17
CA PRO A 42 -9.29 3.78 -1.39
C PRO A 42 -9.22 3.37 0.09
N ILE A 43 -10.37 2.99 0.69
CA ILE A 43 -10.45 2.60 2.10
C ILE A 43 -9.69 1.28 2.35
N LEU A 44 -9.93 0.27 1.52
CA LEU A 44 -9.23 -1.03 1.62
C LEU A 44 -7.72 -0.87 1.40
N PHE A 45 -7.35 -0.06 0.41
CA PHE A 45 -5.96 0.25 0.10
C PHE A 45 -5.27 0.98 1.26
N PHE A 46 -5.94 1.94 1.89
CA PHE A 46 -5.43 2.65 3.06
C PHE A 46 -5.22 1.70 4.24
N PHE A 47 -6.20 0.85 4.55
CA PHE A 47 -6.09 -0.14 5.63
C PHE A 47 -4.94 -1.11 5.40
N TYR A 48 -4.78 -1.60 4.16
CA TYR A 48 -3.64 -2.46 3.80
C TYR A 48 -2.30 -1.74 4.03
N GLY A 49 -2.16 -0.50 3.55
CA GLY A 49 -0.94 0.29 3.75
C GLY A 49 -0.63 0.53 5.22
N PHE A 50 -1.66 0.78 6.04
CA PHE A 50 -1.53 0.96 7.48
C PHE A 50 -1.03 -0.32 8.18
N VAL A 51 -1.67 -1.46 7.90
CA VAL A 51 -1.26 -2.78 8.43
C VAL A 51 0.17 -3.12 8.02
N LEU A 52 0.57 -2.79 6.79
CA LEU A 52 1.93 -3.03 6.31
C LEU A 52 2.97 -2.27 7.13
N ILE A 53 2.77 -0.97 7.36
CA ILE A 53 3.69 -0.16 8.17
C ILE A 53 3.77 -0.69 9.60
N LEU A 54 2.64 -1.06 10.20
CA LEU A 54 2.61 -1.64 11.54
C LEU A 54 3.36 -2.96 11.62
N SER A 55 3.15 -3.86 10.67
CA SER A 55 3.85 -5.15 10.60
C SER A 55 5.36 -4.96 10.44
N LEU A 56 5.79 -4.06 9.56
CA LEU A 56 7.21 -3.73 9.37
C LEU A 56 7.86 -3.21 10.65
N HIS A 57 7.14 -2.40 11.44
CA HIS A 57 7.67 -1.83 12.68
C HIS A 57 7.63 -2.79 13.87
N LYS A 58 6.77 -3.82 13.84
CA LYS A 58 6.72 -4.87 14.86
C LYS A 58 7.81 -5.93 14.68
N ILE A 59 8.45 -6.02 13.52
CA ILE A 59 9.51 -7.01 13.31
C ILE A 59 10.78 -6.55 14.04
N ASP A 60 11.26 -7.41 14.94
CA ASP A 60 12.47 -7.20 15.72
C ASP A 60 13.69 -6.99 14.79
N THR A 61 14.30 -5.80 14.87
CA THR A 61 15.40 -5.34 13.99
C THR A 61 16.66 -6.19 14.10
N LYS A 62 16.75 -7.06 15.10
CA LYS A 62 17.93 -7.90 15.38
C LYS A 62 18.34 -8.83 14.24
N LYS A 63 17.47 -9.14 13.26
CA LYS A 63 17.81 -10.03 12.11
C LYS A 63 17.35 -9.48 10.74
N PRO A 64 18.20 -8.70 10.03
CA PRO A 64 17.88 -8.12 8.70
C PRO A 64 17.46 -9.14 7.65
N GLN A 65 18.10 -10.31 7.66
CA GLN A 65 17.86 -11.36 6.67
C GLN A 65 16.44 -11.96 6.80
N LYS A 66 15.87 -11.98 8.01
CA LYS A 66 14.49 -12.41 8.22
C LYS A 66 13.49 -11.38 7.72
N ILE A 67 13.81 -10.09 7.85
CA ILE A 67 12.97 -8.96 7.42
C ILE A 67 12.83 -8.93 5.89
N ALA A 68 13.95 -9.09 5.18
CA ALA A 68 13.93 -9.15 3.71
C ALA A 68 13.13 -10.36 3.18
N ARG A 69 13.25 -11.52 3.83
CA ARG A 69 12.51 -12.74 3.44
C ARG A 69 11.02 -12.62 3.72
N LEU A 70 10.64 -12.07 4.87
CA LEU A 70 9.24 -11.78 5.22
C LEU A 70 8.63 -10.74 4.28
N TYR A 71 9.40 -9.72 3.89
CA TYR A 71 8.95 -8.72 2.92
C TYR A 71 8.66 -9.33 1.54
N LEU A 72 9.56 -10.17 1.02
CA LEU A 72 9.32 -10.88 -0.24
C LEU A 72 8.09 -11.80 -0.14
N LEU A 73 7.89 -12.47 1.00
CA LEU A 73 6.71 -13.29 1.24
C LEU A 73 5.44 -12.43 1.28
N MET A 74 5.48 -11.28 1.95
CA MET A 74 4.38 -10.33 2.05
C MET A 74 4.04 -9.74 0.68
N HIS A 75 5.04 -9.48 -0.17
CA HIS A 75 4.86 -9.03 -1.54
C HIS A 75 4.12 -10.07 -2.40
N LEU A 76 4.43 -11.37 -2.23
CA LEU A 76 3.74 -12.45 -2.92
C LEU A 76 2.30 -12.63 -2.40
N VAL A 77 2.13 -12.68 -1.07
CA VAL A 77 0.81 -12.78 -0.44
C VAL A 77 -0.07 -11.60 -0.85
N LYS A 78 0.48 -10.39 -0.91
CA LYS A 78 -0.20 -9.18 -1.40
C LYS A 78 -0.74 -9.37 -2.81
N LEU A 79 0.09 -9.87 -3.72
CA LEU A 79 -0.29 -10.03 -5.13
C LEU A 79 -1.48 -10.99 -5.26
N VAL A 80 -1.46 -12.09 -4.50
CA VAL A 80 -2.60 -13.03 -4.41
C VAL A 80 -3.81 -12.37 -3.76
N LEU A 81 -3.64 -11.64 -2.65
CA LEU A 81 -4.72 -10.98 -1.92
C LEU A 81 -5.44 -9.94 -2.77
N PHE A 82 -4.68 -9.09 -3.50
CA PHE A 82 -5.25 -8.11 -4.41
C PHE A 82 -5.88 -8.76 -5.64
N GLY A 83 -5.34 -9.89 -6.12
CA GLY A 83 -5.97 -10.68 -7.19
C GLY A 83 -7.33 -11.23 -6.77
N ILE A 84 -7.42 -11.82 -5.57
CA ILE A 84 -8.68 -12.32 -5.01
C ILE A 84 -9.66 -11.17 -4.76
N LEU A 85 -9.20 -10.05 -4.18
CA LEU A 85 -10.03 -8.86 -4.00
C LEU A 85 -10.58 -8.35 -5.33
N ALA A 86 -9.74 -8.22 -6.35
CA ALA A 86 -10.19 -7.83 -7.69
C ALA A 86 -11.25 -8.80 -8.23
N PHE A 87 -11.03 -10.10 -8.07
CA PHE A 87 -11.96 -11.14 -8.53
C PHE A 87 -13.32 -11.07 -7.80
N VAL A 88 -13.31 -10.93 -6.48
CA VAL A 88 -14.53 -10.76 -5.67
C VAL A 88 -15.26 -9.47 -6.05
N PHE A 89 -14.55 -8.37 -6.28
CA PHE A 89 -15.16 -7.12 -6.73
C PHE A 89 -15.80 -7.25 -8.12
N ILE A 90 -15.15 -7.94 -9.05
CA ILE A 90 -15.71 -8.19 -10.39
C ILE A 90 -16.99 -9.02 -10.30
N LEU A 91 -17.00 -10.07 -9.45
CA LEU A 91 -18.18 -10.92 -9.24
C LEU A 91 -19.32 -10.19 -8.52
N ALA A 92 -19.03 -9.51 -7.41
CA ALA A 92 -20.04 -8.85 -6.58
C ALA A 92 -20.77 -7.72 -7.32
N PHE A 93 -20.09 -7.08 -8.26
CA PHE A 93 -20.63 -5.94 -8.97
C PHE A 93 -20.91 -6.19 -10.45
N ASN A 94 -20.60 -7.40 -10.95
CA ASN A 94 -20.88 -7.87 -12.31
C ASN A 94 -20.44 -6.87 -13.41
N GLN A 95 -19.32 -6.18 -13.18
CA GLN A 95 -18.90 -5.01 -13.95
C GLN A 95 -17.76 -5.35 -14.92
N LYS A 96 -18.01 -5.21 -16.23
CA LYS A 96 -17.01 -5.27 -17.32
C LYS A 96 -16.31 -3.91 -17.53
N SER A 97 -16.13 -3.12 -16.48
CA SER A 97 -15.68 -1.73 -16.64
C SER A 97 -14.16 -1.63 -16.70
N LYS A 98 -13.66 -1.19 -17.86
CA LYS A 98 -12.27 -0.76 -18.07
C LYS A 98 -11.82 0.24 -16.99
N THR A 99 -12.74 1.06 -16.49
CA THR A 99 -12.52 2.03 -15.41
C THR A 99 -12.18 1.37 -14.06
N PHE A 100 -12.79 0.22 -13.73
CA PHE A 100 -12.45 -0.50 -12.49
C PHE A 100 -11.00 -0.95 -12.50
N ILE A 101 -10.55 -1.55 -13.60
CA ILE A 101 -9.17 -2.01 -13.77
C ILE A 101 -8.20 -0.83 -13.68
N LEU A 102 -8.57 0.31 -14.25
CA LEU A 102 -7.74 1.52 -14.24
C LEU A 102 -7.61 2.12 -12.83
N VAL A 103 -8.71 2.27 -12.10
CA VAL A 103 -8.71 2.80 -10.73
C VAL A 103 -8.02 1.82 -9.76
N PHE A 104 -8.41 0.54 -9.80
CA PHE A 104 -7.84 -0.50 -8.94
C PHE A 104 -6.36 -0.72 -9.24
N GLY A 105 -6.00 -0.84 -10.51
CA GLY A 105 -4.61 -0.99 -10.96
C GLY A 105 -3.76 0.22 -10.63
N GLY A 106 -4.29 1.44 -10.80
CA GLY A 106 -3.60 2.67 -10.42
C GLY A 106 -3.29 2.72 -8.92
N TYR A 107 -4.28 2.47 -8.07
CA TYR A 107 -4.10 2.38 -6.62
C TYR A 107 -3.10 1.27 -6.23
N TYR A 108 -3.15 0.12 -6.90
CA TYR A 108 -2.21 -0.99 -6.75
C TYR A 108 -0.77 -0.61 -7.04
N LEU A 109 -0.52 0.08 -8.16
CA LEU A 109 0.82 0.51 -8.51
C LEU A 109 1.36 1.53 -7.50
N VAL A 110 0.57 2.53 -7.11
CA VAL A 110 1.03 3.55 -6.16
C VAL A 110 1.36 2.94 -4.81
N LEU A 111 0.50 2.09 -4.25
CA LEU A 111 0.83 1.40 -3.00
C LEU A 111 2.07 0.53 -3.12
N THR A 112 2.27 -0.13 -4.26
CA THR A 112 3.44 -1.00 -4.47
C THR A 112 4.74 -0.20 -4.55
N VAL A 113 4.72 0.97 -5.18
CA VAL A 113 5.85 1.90 -5.16
C VAL A 113 6.11 2.39 -3.73
N LEU A 114 5.07 2.80 -3.00
CA LEU A 114 5.22 3.27 -1.62
C LEU A 114 5.79 2.20 -0.68
N GLU A 115 5.28 0.98 -0.79
CA GLU A 115 5.78 -0.18 -0.05
C GLU A 115 7.28 -0.40 -0.31
N THR A 116 7.70 -0.32 -1.58
CA THR A 116 9.11 -0.45 -1.96
C THR A 116 9.98 0.69 -1.38
N LEU A 117 9.46 1.92 -1.36
CA LEU A 117 10.15 3.07 -0.77
C LEU A 117 10.29 2.94 0.75
N ILE A 118 9.22 2.53 1.42
CA ILE A 118 9.19 2.27 2.88
C ILE A 118 10.19 1.19 3.24
N PHE A 119 10.21 0.08 2.49
CA PHE A 119 11.15 -1.03 2.71
C PHE A 119 12.60 -0.59 2.52
N ARG A 120 12.92 0.11 1.43
CA ARG A 120 14.27 0.63 1.19
C ARG A 120 14.71 1.60 2.29
N SER A 121 13.80 2.44 2.78
CA SER A 121 14.07 3.37 3.88
C SER A 121 14.42 2.61 5.16
N PHE A 122 13.64 1.56 5.46
CA PHE A 122 13.87 0.69 6.62
C PHE A 122 15.21 -0.05 6.53
N GLU A 123 15.55 -0.63 5.38
CA GLU A 123 16.81 -1.36 5.18
C GLU A 123 18.03 -0.45 5.35
N LYS A 124 17.96 0.81 4.86
CA LYS A 124 19.01 1.82 5.05
C LYS A 124 19.20 2.17 6.53
N GLN A 125 18.14 2.27 7.31
CA GLN A 125 18.25 2.55 8.74
C GLN A 125 18.89 1.38 9.50
N LEU A 126 18.50 0.16 9.16
CA LEU A 126 19.03 -1.03 9.80
C LEU A 126 20.54 -1.20 9.55
N LYS A 127 21.02 -0.83 8.35
CA LYS A 127 22.46 -0.79 8.04
C LYS A 127 23.20 0.27 8.88
N LYS A 128 22.57 1.42 9.16
CA LYS A 128 23.17 2.49 9.99
C LYS A 128 23.28 2.08 11.46
N GLU A 129 22.23 1.51 12.06
CA GLU A 129 22.30 1.05 13.46
C GLU A 129 23.39 -0.01 13.67
N LYS A 130 23.51 -0.98 12.74
CA LYS A 130 24.57 -2.00 12.80
C LYS A 130 25.99 -1.46 12.68
N LEU A 131 26.16 -0.35 11.96
CA LEU A 131 27.46 0.32 11.84
C LEU A 131 27.83 1.07 13.13
N LEU A 132 26.85 1.67 13.80
CA LEU A 132 27.04 2.36 15.07
C LEU A 132 27.28 1.40 16.24
N GLU A 133 26.66 0.22 16.23
CA GLU A 133 26.89 -0.82 17.26
C GLU A 133 28.30 -1.47 17.15
N LYS A 134 28.99 -1.29 16.02
CA LYS A 134 30.35 -1.79 15.78
C LYS A 134 31.47 -0.78 16.08
N LEU A 135 31.11 0.48 16.38
CA LEU A 135 32.02 1.58 16.74
C LEU A 135 32.09 1.73 18.25
#